data_AF-A0A0F9E1H0-F1
#
_entry.id   AF-A0A0F9E1H0-F1
#
_cell.length_a   1.000
_cell.length_b   1.000
_cell.length_c   1.000
_cell.angle_alpha   90.00
_cell.angle_beta   90.00
_cell.angle_gamma   90.00
#
_symmetry.space_group_name_H-M   'P 1'
#
loop_
_entity.id
_entity.type
_entity.pdbx_description
1 polymer ?
#
loop_
_entity_poly.entity_id
_entity_poly.type
_entity_poly.pdbx_seq_one_letter_code
_entity_poly.pdbx_strand_id
1 'polypeptide(L)'
;MKILDLLYIICAAVVLLSLAWHTEALAQEHARPGDPGAGVLSHPMPMHNGAGVTPYGDFCPRCSNYGVGQHPVSHKVASEALGEYFHAKGLTVKNVHGRGRFLKADIYKDGRLVDRILFDRRTGRIRSIL
;
A
#
# COMPACT_ATOMS: atom_id res chain seq x y z
N MET A 1 -52.87 2.00 -36.56
CA MET A 1 -51.80 1.48 -35.69
C MET A 1 -52.19 0.06 -35.31
N LYS A 2 -51.38 -0.93 -35.69
CA LYS A 2 -51.74 -2.34 -35.56
C LYS A 2 -51.34 -2.78 -34.15
N ILE A 3 -52.11 -3.69 -33.53
CA ILE A 3 -51.84 -4.22 -32.17
C ILE A 3 -50.39 -4.72 -32.02
N LEU A 4 -49.77 -5.20 -33.11
CA LEU A 4 -48.36 -5.60 -33.13
C LEU A 4 -47.38 -4.44 -32.86
N ASP A 5 -47.69 -3.22 -33.30
CA ASP A 5 -46.83 -2.04 -33.07
C ASP A 5 -46.82 -1.67 -31.58
N LEU A 6 -47.98 -1.79 -30.92
CA LEU A 6 -48.12 -1.51 -29.49
C LEU A 6 -47.39 -2.57 -28.65
N LEU A 7 -47.45 -3.84 -29.05
CA LEU A 7 -46.71 -4.92 -28.38
C LEU A 7 -45.19 -4.73 -28.49
N TYR A 8 -44.70 -4.29 -29.65
CA TYR A 8 -43.28 -4.03 -29.87
C TYR A 8 -42.76 -2.90 -28.97
N ILE A 9 -43.52 -1.81 -28.84
CA ILE A 9 -43.15 -0.67 -27.97
C ILE A 9 -43.10 -1.11 -26.49
N ILE A 10 -44.07 -1.91 -26.05
CA ILE A 10 -44.09 -2.43 -24.67
C ILE A 10 -42.89 -3.35 -24.43
N CYS A 11 -42.59 -4.28 -25.35
CA CYS A 11 -41.40 -5.14 -25.23
C CYS A 11 -40.10 -4.34 -25.19
N ALA A 12 -39.94 -3.34 -26.06
CA ALA A 12 -38.75 -2.49 -26.08
C ALA A 12 -38.58 -1.71 -24.77
N ALA A 13 -39.68 -1.18 -24.21
CA ALA A 13 -39.66 -0.47 -22.93
C ALA A 13 -39.25 -1.40 -21.77
N VAL A 14 -39.78 -2.62 -21.71
CA VAL A 14 -39.43 -3.60 -20.66
C VAL A 14 -37.96 -4.00 -20.72
N VAL A 15 -37.39 -4.19 -21.93
CA VAL A 15 -35.97 -4.50 -22.11
C VAL A 15 -35.08 -3.33 -21.67
N LEU A 16 -35.46 -2.09 -22.01
CA LEU A 16 -34.70 -0.90 -21.59
C LEU A 16 -34.77 -0.67 -20.07
N LEU A 17 -35.93 -0.89 -19.44
CA LEU A 17 -36.09 -0.87 -17.98
C LEU A 17 -35.24 -1.95 -17.28
N SER A 18 -35.16 -3.16 -17.87
CA SER A 18 -34.33 -4.25 -17.32
C SER A 18 -32.83 -3.96 -17.40
N LEU A 19 -32.38 -3.29 -18.47
CA LEU A 19 -30.99 -2.86 -18.65
C LEU A 19 -30.62 -1.74 -17.68
N ALA A 20 -31.54 -0.79 -17.42
CA ALA A 20 -31.32 0.29 -16.47
C ALA A 20 -31.14 -0.21 -15.02
N TRP A 21 -31.94 -1.19 -14.58
CA TRP A 21 -31.76 -1.83 -13.28
C TRP A 21 -30.45 -2.62 -13.15
N HIS A 22 -29.95 -3.23 -14.23
CA HIS A 22 -28.65 -3.91 -14.19
C HIS A 22 -27.47 -2.94 -14.08
N THR A 23 -27.57 -1.73 -14.64
CA THR A 23 -26.50 -0.72 -14.51
C THR A 23 -26.41 -0.14 -13.10
N GLU A 24 -27.52 -0.02 -12.37
CA GLU A 24 -27.51 0.42 -10.96
C GLU A 24 -26.95 -0.66 -10.02
N ALA A 25 -27.19 -1.94 -10.32
CA ALA A 25 -26.66 -3.06 -9.53
C ALA A 25 -25.11 -3.11 -9.52
N LEU A 26 -24.45 -2.74 -10.62
CA LEU A 26 -22.98 -2.72 -10.71
C LEU A 26 -22.34 -1.51 -10.01
N ALA A 27 -23.08 -0.40 -9.84
CA ALA A 27 -22.57 0.77 -9.12
C ALA A 27 -22.61 0.60 -7.58
N GLN A 28 -23.44 -0.32 -7.08
CA GLN A 28 -23.71 -0.48 -5.65
C GLN A 28 -22.80 -1.48 -4.92
N GLU A 29 -21.95 -2.24 -5.62
CA GLU A 29 -20.98 -3.15 -5.00
C GLU A 29 -19.77 -2.43 -4.35
N HIS A 30 -19.61 -1.11 -4.53
CA HIS A 30 -18.50 -0.37 -3.92
C HIS A 30 -18.79 0.25 -2.55
N ALA A 31 -19.95 -0.05 -1.94
CA ALA A 31 -20.32 0.49 -0.64
C ALA A 31 -21.04 -0.52 0.25
N ARG A 32 -20.32 -1.52 0.79
CA ARG A 32 -20.70 -2.13 2.09
C ARG A 32 -19.47 -2.44 2.97
N PRO A 33 -19.54 -2.12 4.28
CA PRO A 33 -18.51 -2.47 5.25
C PRO A 33 -18.76 -3.86 5.89
N GLY A 34 -17.69 -4.63 6.02
CA GLY A 34 -17.44 -5.64 7.08
C GLY A 34 -18.14 -7.01 7.01
N ASP A 35 -17.38 -8.10 6.84
CA ASP A 35 -17.13 -9.07 7.94
C ASP A 35 -15.99 -10.08 7.61
N PRO A 36 -15.40 -10.76 8.61
CA PRO A 36 -14.04 -11.28 8.59
C PRO A 36 -13.98 -12.77 8.24
N GLY A 37 -12.95 -13.15 7.50
CA GLY A 37 -12.47 -14.53 7.50
C GLY A 37 -12.12 -15.05 6.11
N ALA A 38 -10.93 -15.64 6.04
CA ALA A 38 -10.41 -16.49 4.96
C ALA A 38 -9.88 -15.79 3.70
N GLY A 39 -8.59 -15.43 3.76
CA GLY A 39 -7.79 -15.13 2.57
C GLY A 39 -6.54 -14.33 2.95
N VAL A 40 -5.50 -15.01 3.41
CA VAL A 40 -4.24 -14.42 3.90
C VAL A 40 -3.48 -13.76 2.73
N LEU A 41 -3.88 -12.55 2.36
CA LEU A 41 -3.08 -11.58 1.61
C LEU A 41 -2.67 -10.52 2.62
N SER A 42 -1.47 -10.68 3.17
CA SER A 42 -0.86 -9.77 4.14
C SER A 42 -0.60 -8.40 3.50
N HIS A 43 -1.64 -7.59 3.38
CA HIS A 43 -1.52 -6.15 3.20
C HIS A 43 -0.97 -5.60 4.52
N PRO A 44 0.20 -4.93 4.52
CA PRO A 44 0.66 -4.24 5.72
C PRO A 44 -0.36 -3.15 6.07
N MET A 45 -1.01 -3.31 7.22
CA MET A 45 -1.97 -2.34 7.73
C MET A 45 -1.25 -1.02 8.02
N PRO A 46 -1.72 0.13 7.52
CA PRO A 46 -1.17 1.42 7.93
C PRO A 46 -1.56 1.66 9.39
N MET A 47 -0.59 1.65 10.29
CA MET A 47 -0.81 2.07 11.68
C MET A 47 -0.96 3.59 11.71
N HIS A 48 -2.19 4.07 11.76
CA HIS A 48 -2.51 5.43 12.19
C HIS A 48 -3.33 5.35 13.48
N ASN A 49 -2.70 5.66 14.60
CA ASN A 49 -3.33 6.31 15.75
C ASN A 49 -2.24 6.90 16.64
N GLY A 50 -2.41 8.18 16.98
CA GLY A 50 -1.39 9.01 17.61
C GLY A 50 -0.87 8.48 18.95
N ALA A 51 0.40 8.09 18.96
CA ALA A 51 1.34 8.14 20.08
C ALA A 51 2.63 7.46 19.60
N GLY A 52 3.61 8.26 19.15
CA GLY A 52 4.95 7.77 18.77
C GLY A 52 4.94 6.65 17.72
N VAL A 53 4.88 7.01 16.43
CA VAL A 53 5.07 6.06 15.33
C VAL A 53 6.47 5.44 15.48
N THR A 54 6.53 4.23 16.03
CA THR A 54 7.77 3.47 16.05
C THR A 54 8.10 3.12 14.60
N PRO A 55 9.22 3.59 14.03
CA PRO A 55 9.55 3.37 12.62
C PRO A 55 9.85 1.89 12.29
N TYR A 56 9.83 1.02 13.31
CA TYR A 56 10.25 -0.37 13.25
C TYR A 56 9.04 -1.26 13.00
N GLY A 57 9.14 -2.13 11.99
CA GLY A 57 7.98 -2.89 11.48
C GLY A 57 7.13 -2.13 10.46
N ASP A 58 7.42 -0.85 10.25
CA ASP A 58 6.78 0.01 9.26
C ASP A 58 7.39 -0.18 7.86
N PHE A 59 6.65 0.28 6.86
CA PHE A 59 6.95 0.11 5.45
C PHE A 59 7.32 1.46 4.84
N CYS A 60 8.47 1.56 4.17
CA CYS A 60 8.88 2.81 3.54
C CYS A 60 8.04 3.10 2.26
N PRO A 61 7.26 4.20 2.20
CA PRO A 61 6.31 4.45 1.12
C PRO A 61 6.97 4.88 -0.20
N ARG A 62 8.12 5.57 -0.18
CA ARG A 62 8.93 5.76 -1.42
C ARG A 62 9.69 4.50 -1.84
N CYS A 63 9.83 3.58 -0.90
CA CYS A 63 10.26 2.22 -1.17
C CYS A 63 9.06 1.33 -1.54
N SER A 64 7.88 1.84 -1.95
CA SER A 64 6.65 1.03 -2.09
C SER A 64 6.31 0.44 -3.45
N ASN A 65 7.19 0.54 -4.45
CA ASN A 65 7.05 -0.31 -5.65
C ASN A 65 7.57 -1.75 -5.43
N TYR A 66 7.54 -2.22 -4.19
CA TYR A 66 8.37 -3.31 -3.69
C TYR A 66 7.57 -4.61 -3.55
N GLY A 67 7.98 -5.63 -4.32
CA GLY A 67 7.21 -6.86 -4.53
C GLY A 67 6.62 -6.96 -5.95
N VAL A 68 6.57 -5.85 -6.69
CA VAL A 68 6.12 -5.80 -8.09
C VAL A 68 7.31 -5.89 -9.07
N GLY A 69 8.53 -5.55 -8.62
CA GLY A 69 9.77 -5.71 -9.37
C GLY A 69 10.66 -6.84 -8.84
N GLN A 70 11.19 -7.68 -9.73
CA GLN A 70 12.07 -8.82 -9.37
C GLN A 70 13.46 -8.40 -8.84
N HIS A 71 13.84 -7.12 -8.99
CA HIS A 71 15.19 -6.64 -8.70
C HIS A 71 15.26 -5.71 -7.48
N PRO A 72 16.26 -5.89 -6.60
CA PRO A 72 16.48 -4.99 -5.47
C PRO A 72 16.78 -3.56 -5.94
N VAL A 73 16.20 -2.58 -5.27
CA VAL A 73 16.47 -1.16 -5.57
C VAL A 73 17.93 -0.83 -5.33
N SER A 74 18.53 0.03 -6.15
CA SER A 74 19.97 0.37 -6.06
C SER A 74 20.34 0.90 -4.68
N HIS A 75 21.62 0.75 -4.29
CA HIS A 75 22.09 1.22 -2.98
C HIS A 75 21.83 2.73 -2.79
N LYS A 76 22.08 3.54 -3.82
CA LYS A 76 21.87 4.99 -3.79
C LYS A 76 20.40 5.34 -3.52
N VAL A 77 19.47 4.78 -4.29
CA VAL A 77 18.04 5.06 -4.14
C VAL A 77 17.52 4.55 -2.79
N ALA A 78 18.01 3.39 -2.33
CA ALA A 78 17.66 2.88 -1.00
C ALA A 78 18.17 3.78 0.13
N SER A 79 19.39 4.31 0.03
CA SER A 79 19.95 5.28 0.99
C SER A 79 19.15 6.58 1.02
N GLU A 80 18.79 7.14 -0.14
CA GLU A 80 17.97 8.35 -0.25
C GLU A 80 16.58 8.13 0.37
N ALA A 81 15.92 7.02 0.03
CA ALA A 81 14.59 6.71 0.55
C ALA A 81 14.58 6.47 2.07
N LEU A 82 15.60 5.81 2.62
CA LEU A 82 15.78 5.68 4.08
C LEU A 82 15.97 7.05 4.73
N GLY A 83 16.82 7.90 4.14
CA GLY A 83 17.07 9.25 4.63
C GLY A 83 15.78 10.05 4.77
N GLU A 84 14.97 10.09 3.71
CA GLU A 84 13.68 10.81 3.73
C GLU A 84 12.68 10.22 4.72
N TYR A 85 12.55 8.89 4.77
CA TYR A 85 11.61 8.20 5.65
C TYR A 85 11.88 8.48 7.14
N PHE A 86 13.15 8.49 7.55
CA PHE A 86 13.54 8.76 8.94
C PHE A 86 13.59 10.27 9.22
N HIS A 87 13.96 11.10 8.25
CA HIS A 87 13.95 12.56 8.39
C HIS A 87 12.53 13.08 8.69
N ALA A 88 11.51 12.56 8.00
CA ALA A 88 10.11 12.88 8.28
C ALA A 88 9.67 12.54 9.72
N LYS A 89 10.44 11.73 10.46
CA LYS A 89 10.22 11.34 11.85
C LYS A 89 11.16 12.05 12.84
N GLY A 90 11.92 13.06 12.38
CA GLY A 90 12.91 13.76 13.19
C GLY A 90 14.13 12.90 13.54
N LEU A 91 14.45 11.92 12.69
CA LEU A 91 15.58 11.00 12.86
C LEU A 91 16.58 11.15 11.73
N THR A 92 17.85 10.89 12.01
CA THR A 92 18.94 11.00 11.04
C THR A 92 19.53 9.62 10.76
N VAL A 93 19.67 9.29 9.48
CA VAL A 93 20.32 8.04 9.03
C VAL A 93 21.79 8.30 8.75
N LYS A 94 22.67 7.47 9.31
CA LYS A 94 24.11 7.48 9.03
C LYS A 94 24.64 6.07 8.81
N ASN A 95 25.89 5.98 8.38
CA ASN A 95 26.63 4.72 8.20
C ASN A 95 25.85 3.68 7.37
N VAL A 96 25.22 4.10 6.27
CA VAL A 96 24.46 3.17 5.41
C VAL A 96 25.44 2.31 4.62
N HIS A 97 25.43 1.01 4.88
CA HIS A 97 26.32 0.05 4.21
C HIS A 97 25.64 -1.30 4.03
N GLY A 98 26.01 -2.01 2.97
CA GLY A 98 25.51 -3.37 2.74
C GLY A 98 25.76 -3.83 1.32
N ARG A 99 25.64 -5.14 1.10
CA ARG A 99 25.78 -5.77 -0.22
C ARG A 99 24.55 -6.62 -0.49
N GLY A 100 24.18 -6.74 -1.77
CA GLY A 100 23.04 -7.55 -2.20
C GLY A 100 21.72 -7.04 -1.63
N ARG A 101 20.93 -7.94 -1.03
CA ARG A 101 19.54 -7.67 -0.62
C ARG A 101 19.40 -6.72 0.56
N PHE A 102 20.37 -6.63 1.47
CA PHE A 102 20.17 -5.90 2.73
C PHE A 102 21.12 -4.72 2.88
N LEU A 103 20.61 -3.64 3.49
CA LEU A 103 21.42 -2.53 4.00
C LEU A 103 21.33 -2.47 5.52
N LYS A 104 22.45 -2.18 6.16
CA LYS A 104 22.52 -1.77 7.55
C LYS A 104 22.62 -0.26 7.60
N ALA A 105 21.94 0.35 8.56
CA ALA A 105 22.04 1.78 8.79
C ALA A 105 21.92 2.08 10.29
N ASP A 106 22.61 3.13 10.71
CA ASP A 106 22.55 3.63 12.07
C ASP A 106 21.56 4.79 12.13
N ILE A 107 20.64 4.75 13.09
CA ILE A 107 19.59 5.74 13.28
C ILE A 107 19.90 6.59 14.49
N TYR A 108 19.87 7.90 14.32
CA TYR A 108 20.21 8.88 15.34
C TYR A 108 19.04 9.80 15.66
N LYS A 109 18.95 10.19 16.93
CA LYS A 109 18.10 11.29 17.42
C LYS A 109 18.97 12.25 18.22
N ASP A 110 19.01 13.53 17.83
CA ASP A 110 19.78 14.56 18.52
C ASP A 110 21.26 14.19 18.74
N GLY A 111 21.86 13.52 17.75
CA GLY A 111 23.25 13.07 17.80
C GLY A 111 23.50 11.77 18.57
N ARG A 112 22.50 11.22 19.27
CA ARG A 112 22.57 9.93 19.96
C ARG A 112 22.13 8.80 19.05
N LEU A 113 22.91 7.70 19.01
CA LEU A 113 22.49 6.46 18.34
C LEU A 113 21.29 5.88 19.09
N VAL A 114 20.15 5.74 18.40
CA VAL A 114 18.92 5.20 18.98
C VAL A 114 18.59 3.80 18.49
N ASP A 115 19.10 3.41 17.31
CA ASP A 115 18.92 2.06 16.78
C ASP A 115 19.93 1.77 15.66
N ARG A 116 20.09 0.50 15.35
CA ARG A 116 20.66 0.02 14.09
C ARG A 116 19.61 -0.83 13.40
N ILE A 117 19.35 -0.50 12.14
CA ILE A 117 18.35 -1.21 11.35
C ILE A 117 18.98 -2.10 10.28
N LEU A 118 18.23 -3.12 9.90
CA LEU A 118 18.39 -3.89 8.68
C LEU A 118 17.22 -3.56 7.74
N PHE A 119 17.56 -3.01 6.57
CA PHE A 119 16.62 -2.68 5.51
C PHE A 119 16.69 -3.72 4.39
N ASP A 120 15.55 -4.33 4.07
CA ASP A 120 15.43 -5.27 2.94
C ASP A 120 15.17 -4.52 1.64
N ARG A 121 16.18 -4.42 0.77
CA ARG A 121 16.12 -3.76 -0.55
C ARG A 121 15.23 -4.49 -1.58
N ARG A 122 14.66 -5.64 -1.23
CA ARG A 122 13.64 -6.34 -2.05
C ARG A 122 12.21 -6.20 -1.52
N THR A 123 12.01 -6.04 -0.20
CA THR A 123 10.65 -5.93 0.38
C THR A 123 10.32 -4.59 1.05
N GLY A 124 11.29 -3.68 1.24
CA GLY A 124 11.07 -2.36 1.82
C GLY A 124 10.90 -2.41 3.33
N ARG A 125 10.98 -3.62 3.92
CA ARG A 125 10.83 -3.86 5.35
C ARG A 125 12.04 -3.34 6.11
N ILE A 126 11.77 -2.64 7.19
CA ILE A 126 12.75 -2.13 8.14
C ILE A 126 12.65 -2.96 9.43
N ARG A 127 13.77 -3.48 9.90
CA ARG A 127 13.87 -4.23 11.16
C ARG A 127 14.95 -3.63 12.04
N SER A 128 14.67 -3.43 13.32
CA SER A 128 15.72 -3.15 14.31
C SER A 128 16.57 -4.41 14.52
N ILE A 129 17.88 -4.21 14.71
CA ILE A 129 18.87 -5.26 14.99
C ILE A 129 19.83 -4.87 16.13
N LEU A 130 19.52 -3.78 16.85
CA LEU A 130 20.28 -3.30 18.02
C LEU A 130 19.48 -3.54 19.30
#